data_AF-A0A951SXB8-F1
#
_entry.id   AF-A0A951SXB8-F1
#
_cell.length_a   1.000
_cell.length_b   1.000
_cell.length_c   1.000
_cell.angle_alpha   90.00
_cell.angle_beta   90.00
_cell.angle_gamma   90.00
#
_symmetry.space_group_name_H-M   'P 1'
#
loop_
_entity.id
_entity.type
_entity.pdbx_description
1 polymer ?
#
loop_
_entity_poly.entity_id
_entity_poly.type
_entity_poly.pdbx_seq_one_letter_code
_entity_poly.pdbx_strand_id
1 'polypeptide(L)'
;FAFPPWQLLIEAERHHLEFLARPFTLHTLLYRIVPDLMIWLRIPDSQLLILNQERRYFDMHVYRQGQLWRSRRVTRKNIIPMTRMLRQFGAIAKRDDINLPADIATAMEKYQISIGIPFIHRGRLLGMLLFKRPTSTRYSDRALELFAVKAAITIHDHILKSRMRNIAEYDEELRVATKIRQMLQMDEVPKPTGWQIKPGQIRSATLVEYFPVKNDTTVSLPEHQFVVFLSTKAAGGVQAMILSGALGYLFAQVRLRGPSIRLSTLIRKMTQYVQENDLEGKLEIMIHRFRVNHSDLDVWISGKSYRIFNSEIGELSLGQGRHHLYCKENIAFSIYYQEEEIMSFSKTH
;
A
#
# COMPACT_ATOMS: atom_id res chain seq x y z
N PHE A 1 -26.82 -6.27 33.19
CA PHE A 1 -26.18 -7.44 33.81
C PHE A 1 -24.90 -7.00 34.50
N ALA A 2 -24.89 -6.95 35.83
CA ALA A 2 -23.68 -6.67 36.60
C ALA A 2 -22.77 -7.90 36.59
N PHE A 3 -21.46 -7.70 36.41
CA PHE A 3 -20.50 -8.79 36.49
C PHE A 3 -20.41 -9.30 37.94
N PRO A 4 -20.32 -10.63 38.17
CA PRO A 4 -20.28 -11.15 39.54
C PRO A 4 -19.05 -10.64 40.30
N PRO A 5 -19.13 -10.46 41.63
CA PRO A 5 -17.98 -10.14 42.46
C PRO A 5 -16.87 -11.19 42.34
N TRP A 6 -15.61 -10.75 42.42
CA TRP A 6 -14.43 -11.62 42.31
C TRP A 6 -14.43 -12.80 43.28
N GLN A 7 -14.89 -12.60 44.52
CA GLN A 7 -15.00 -13.64 45.54
C GLN A 7 -15.96 -14.76 45.09
N LEU A 8 -17.16 -14.39 44.62
CA LEU A 8 -18.14 -15.32 44.05
C LEU A 8 -17.60 -16.08 42.83
N LEU A 9 -16.77 -15.44 41.99
CA LEU A 9 -16.15 -16.09 40.82
C LEU A 9 -15.12 -17.15 41.22
N ILE A 10 -14.36 -16.91 42.29
CA ILE A 10 -13.40 -17.88 42.83
C ILE A 10 -14.11 -19.03 43.54
N GLU A 11 -15.12 -18.72 44.35
CA GLU A 11 -15.86 -19.67 45.19
C GLU A 11 -16.78 -20.59 44.38
N ALA A 12 -17.19 -20.19 43.18
CA ALA A 12 -18.09 -20.97 42.34
C ALA A 12 -17.55 -22.34 41.87
N GLU A 13 -16.33 -22.76 42.28
CA GLU A 13 -15.69 -24.06 41.99
C GLU A 13 -16.00 -24.64 40.60
N ARG A 14 -16.09 -23.78 39.58
CA ARG A 14 -16.19 -24.23 38.19
C ARG A 14 -14.80 -24.64 37.73
N HIS A 15 -14.37 -25.82 38.19
CA HIS A 15 -13.54 -26.71 37.40
C HIS A 15 -14.19 -26.78 35.99
N HIS A 16 -13.52 -26.71 34.85
CA HIS A 16 -12.31 -27.40 34.45
C HIS A 16 -11.58 -26.58 33.35
N LEU A 17 -10.45 -27.08 32.86
CA LEU A 17 -9.70 -26.58 31.69
C LEU A 17 -10.52 -26.42 30.38
N GLU A 18 -11.85 -26.50 30.42
CA GLU A 18 -12.77 -26.34 29.29
C GLU A 18 -12.57 -25.05 28.51
N PHE A 19 -12.13 -23.98 29.17
CA PHE A 19 -11.79 -22.74 28.46
C PHE A 19 -10.64 -22.96 27.44
N LEU A 20 -9.75 -23.93 27.66
CA LEU A 20 -8.74 -24.35 26.69
C LEU A 20 -9.32 -25.16 25.51
N ALA A 21 -10.49 -25.78 25.67
CA ALA A 21 -11.19 -26.51 24.62
C ALA A 21 -12.01 -25.59 23.70
N ARG A 22 -12.27 -24.34 24.11
CA ARG A 22 -12.99 -23.35 23.30
C ARG A 22 -12.20 -22.95 22.04
N PRO A 23 -12.85 -22.40 21.00
CA PRO A 23 -12.17 -21.83 19.85
C PRO A 23 -11.31 -20.63 20.29
N PHE A 24 -10.00 -20.71 20.08
CA PHE A 24 -9.10 -19.57 20.29
C PHE A 24 -9.15 -18.65 19.07
N THR A 25 -9.68 -17.45 19.29
CA THR A 25 -9.63 -16.31 18.39
C THR A 25 -9.03 -15.15 19.19
N LEU A 26 -8.57 -14.09 18.53
CA LEU A 26 -8.07 -12.92 19.27
C LEU A 26 -9.14 -12.34 20.22
N HIS A 27 -10.40 -12.33 19.78
CA HIS A 27 -11.52 -11.85 20.59
C HIS A 27 -11.77 -12.76 21.80
N THR A 28 -11.88 -14.07 21.60
CA THR A 28 -12.09 -15.00 22.72
C THR A 28 -10.89 -15.03 23.66
N LEU A 29 -9.67 -14.87 23.15
CA LEU A 29 -8.45 -14.73 23.96
C LEU A 29 -8.57 -13.53 24.91
N LEU A 30 -8.95 -12.38 24.38
CA LEU A 30 -9.02 -11.12 25.13
C LEU A 30 -10.15 -11.07 26.16
N TYR A 31 -11.34 -11.53 25.79
CA TYR A 31 -12.56 -11.27 26.58
C TYR A 31 -13.07 -12.46 27.37
N ARG A 32 -12.54 -13.67 27.15
CA ARG A 32 -13.00 -14.88 27.84
C ARG A 32 -11.86 -15.74 28.38
N ILE A 33 -10.92 -16.13 27.53
CA ILE A 33 -9.88 -17.11 27.90
C ILE A 33 -8.92 -16.54 28.95
N VAL A 34 -8.41 -15.32 28.78
CA VAL A 34 -7.53 -14.70 29.79
C VAL A 34 -8.28 -14.42 31.11
N PRO A 35 -9.49 -13.83 31.10
CA PRO A 35 -10.37 -13.76 32.26
C PRO A 35 -10.55 -15.09 33.02
N ASP A 36 -10.95 -16.15 32.31
CA ASP A 36 -11.20 -17.46 32.89
C ASP A 36 -9.91 -18.06 33.46
N LEU A 37 -8.79 -17.90 32.76
CA LEU A 37 -7.45 -18.30 33.24
C LEU A 37 -7.07 -17.57 34.54
N MET A 38 -7.36 -16.28 34.64
CA MET A 38 -7.11 -15.49 35.85
C MET A 38 -7.93 -15.98 37.04
N ILE A 39 -9.23 -16.24 36.82
CA ILE A 39 -10.13 -16.76 37.85
C ILE A 39 -9.63 -18.13 38.33
N TRP A 40 -9.30 -19.02 37.39
CA TRP A 40 -8.82 -20.36 37.69
C TRP A 40 -7.51 -20.37 38.48
N LEU A 41 -6.54 -19.53 38.10
CA LEU A 41 -5.27 -19.38 38.82
C LEU A 41 -5.39 -18.51 40.09
N ARG A 42 -6.57 -17.95 40.35
CA ARG A 42 -6.84 -17.00 41.45
C ARG A 42 -5.89 -15.79 41.39
N ILE A 43 -5.59 -15.30 40.20
CA ILE A 43 -4.68 -14.15 40.00
C ILE A 43 -5.51 -12.90 39.67
N PRO A 44 -5.51 -11.89 40.54
CA PRO A 44 -6.36 -10.71 40.35
C PRO A 44 -5.82 -9.75 39.29
N ASP A 45 -4.50 -9.71 39.05
CA ASP A 45 -3.88 -8.72 38.17
C ASP A 45 -3.01 -9.37 37.09
N SER A 46 -3.31 -9.04 35.82
CA SER A 46 -2.52 -9.52 34.68
C SER A 46 -2.34 -8.48 33.58
N GLN A 47 -1.33 -8.71 32.74
CA GLN A 47 -1.07 -7.93 31.54
C GLN A 47 -0.80 -8.85 30.36
N LEU A 48 -1.60 -8.73 29.32
CA LEU A 48 -1.40 -9.42 28.05
C LEU A 48 -0.77 -8.45 27.05
N LEU A 49 0.33 -8.84 26.43
CA LEU A 49 0.98 -8.09 25.36
C LEU A 49 0.89 -8.91 24.08
N ILE A 50 0.41 -8.28 23.02
CA ILE A 50 0.28 -8.89 21.69
C ILE A 50 1.10 -8.07 20.71
N LEU A 51 2.00 -8.73 19.98
CA LEU A 51 2.83 -8.07 18.99
C LEU A 51 1.96 -7.66 17.80
N ASN A 52 2.04 -6.39 17.42
CA ASN A 52 1.33 -5.90 16.24
C ASN A 52 1.89 -6.54 14.94
N GLN A 53 1.06 -6.58 13.89
CA GLN A 53 1.38 -7.09 12.57
C GLN A 53 2.66 -6.51 11.94
N GLU A 54 2.91 -5.21 12.15
CA GLU A 54 4.09 -4.50 11.68
C GLU A 54 5.32 -4.73 12.57
N ARG A 55 5.16 -5.41 13.71
CA ARG A 55 6.21 -5.73 14.69
C ARG A 55 6.89 -4.51 15.35
N ARG A 56 6.25 -3.34 15.27
CA ARG A 56 6.79 -2.07 15.81
C ARG A 56 6.42 -1.82 17.28
N TYR A 57 5.25 -2.29 17.71
CA TYR A 57 4.72 -2.08 19.04
C TYR A 57 3.95 -3.30 19.55
N PHE A 58 3.67 -3.31 20.85
CA PHE A 58 2.77 -4.26 21.48
C PHE A 58 1.46 -3.56 21.86
N ASP A 59 0.35 -4.23 21.61
CA ASP A 59 -0.93 -3.90 22.21
C ASP A 59 -0.96 -4.53 23.62
N MET A 60 -0.96 -3.67 24.64
CA MET A 60 -0.93 -4.08 26.05
C MET A 60 -2.32 -3.95 26.65
N HIS A 61 -2.89 -5.09 27.02
CA HIS A 61 -4.19 -5.24 27.65
C HIS A 61 -4.00 -5.52 29.14
N VAL A 62 -4.56 -4.68 30.00
CA VAL A 62 -4.44 -4.80 31.45
C VAL A 62 -5.73 -5.34 32.01
N TYR A 63 -5.62 -6.39 32.81
CA TYR A 63 -6.75 -7.03 33.46
C TYR A 63 -6.73 -6.84 34.97
N ARG A 64 -7.92 -6.69 35.55
CA ARG A 64 -8.16 -6.64 37.00
C ARG A 64 -9.37 -7.50 37.33
N GLN A 65 -9.22 -8.40 38.29
CA GLN A 65 -10.29 -9.29 38.79
C GLN A 65 -11.05 -10.00 37.66
N GLY A 66 -10.31 -10.55 36.69
CA GLY A 66 -10.89 -11.26 35.54
C GLY A 66 -11.55 -10.36 34.49
N GLN A 67 -11.38 -9.03 34.54
CA GLN A 67 -11.94 -8.12 33.55
C GLN A 67 -10.86 -7.34 32.81
N LEU A 68 -11.07 -7.10 31.51
CA LEU A 68 -10.24 -6.20 30.72
C LEU A 68 -10.51 -4.75 31.16
N TRP A 69 -9.54 -4.13 31.82
CA TRP A 69 -9.68 -2.79 32.39
C TRP A 69 -9.27 -1.69 31.41
N ARG A 70 -8.14 -1.88 30.71
CA ARG A 70 -7.66 -0.92 29.71
C ARG A 70 -6.79 -1.59 28.66
N SER A 71 -6.75 -0.98 27.48
CA SER A 71 -5.84 -1.37 26.39
C SER A 71 -5.02 -0.15 25.98
N ARG A 72 -3.71 -0.29 25.78
CA ARG A 72 -2.85 0.77 25.25
C ARG A 72 -1.74 0.23 24.38
N ARG A 73 -1.30 1.03 23.41
CA ARG A 73 -0.10 0.72 22.61
C ARG A 73 1.14 1.05 23.42
N VAL A 74 2.12 0.15 23.40
CA VAL A 74 3.42 0.37 24.02
C VAL A 74 4.50 0.05 23.01
N THR A 75 5.39 1.02 22.78
CA THR A 75 6.48 0.86 21.83
C THR A 75 7.43 -0.23 22.30
N ARG A 76 8.03 -0.94 21.33
CA ARG A 76 8.98 -2.01 21.63
C ARG A 76 10.12 -1.54 22.52
N LYS A 77 10.61 -0.30 22.33
CA LYS A 77 11.69 0.35 23.11
C LYS A 77 11.46 0.32 24.63
N ASN A 78 10.22 0.52 25.07
CA ASN A 78 9.89 0.58 26.51
C ASN A 78 9.78 -0.82 27.15
N ILE A 79 9.72 -1.87 26.34
CA ILE A 79 9.51 -3.27 26.76
C ILE A 79 10.66 -4.18 26.26
N ILE A 80 11.75 -3.60 25.70
CA ILE A 80 12.91 -4.36 25.20
C ILE A 80 13.50 -5.28 26.26
N PRO A 81 13.75 -4.84 27.51
CA PRO A 81 14.37 -5.71 28.50
C PRO A 81 13.55 -6.98 28.74
N MET A 82 12.24 -6.80 28.94
CA MET A 82 11.30 -7.90 29.21
C MET A 82 11.05 -8.81 27.99
N THR A 83 10.99 -8.27 26.78
CA THR A 83 10.86 -9.08 25.55
C THR A 83 12.12 -9.84 25.18
N ARG A 84 13.30 -9.27 25.42
CA ARG A 84 14.58 -9.94 25.22
C ARG A 84 14.74 -11.10 26.20
N MET A 85 14.47 -10.83 27.47
CA MET A 85 14.47 -11.79 28.58
C MET A 85 13.61 -13.01 28.29
N LEU A 86 12.31 -12.82 28.04
CA LEU A 86 11.38 -13.93 27.80
C LEU A 86 11.64 -14.67 26.49
N ARG A 87 12.19 -13.99 25.48
CA ARG A 87 12.63 -14.65 24.24
C ARG A 87 13.84 -15.55 24.46
N GLN A 88 14.81 -15.11 25.26
CA GLN A 88 16.03 -15.88 25.54
C GLN A 88 15.73 -17.09 26.43
N PHE A 89 14.86 -16.92 27.42
CA PHE A 89 14.45 -18.01 28.30
C PHE A 89 13.58 -19.04 27.59
N GLY A 90 12.70 -18.59 26.67
CA GLY A 90 11.93 -19.48 25.79
C GLY A 90 10.83 -20.31 26.48
N ALA A 91 10.77 -20.30 27.81
CA ALA A 91 9.83 -21.04 28.63
C ALA A 91 9.04 -20.12 29.57
N ILE A 92 8.12 -20.69 30.35
CA ILE A 92 7.35 -19.95 31.36
C ILE A 92 8.28 -19.60 32.51
N ALA A 93 8.52 -18.31 32.72
CA ALA A 93 9.36 -17.80 33.79
C ALA A 93 8.53 -17.61 35.07
N LYS A 94 8.95 -18.22 36.17
CA LYS A 94 8.34 -18.04 37.49
C LYS A 94 9.37 -17.46 38.45
N ARG A 95 8.97 -16.48 39.25
CA ARG A 95 9.86 -15.81 40.20
C ARG A 95 10.48 -16.77 41.23
N ASP A 96 9.74 -17.81 41.60
CA ASP A 96 10.15 -18.77 42.64
C ASP A 96 10.91 -19.98 42.06
N ASP A 97 11.26 -19.97 40.77
CA ASP A 97 12.01 -21.04 40.13
C ASP A 97 13.51 -20.94 40.46
N ILE A 98 14.08 -22.04 40.97
CA ILE A 98 15.50 -22.15 41.37
C ILE A 98 16.43 -21.99 40.16
N ASN A 99 15.97 -22.39 38.96
CA ASN A 99 16.78 -22.33 37.74
C ASN A 99 16.62 -21.01 36.98
N LEU A 100 15.94 -20.01 37.57
CA LEU A 100 15.73 -18.74 36.90
C LEU A 100 17.05 -17.93 36.86
N PRO A 101 17.52 -17.52 35.67
CA PRO A 101 18.73 -16.69 35.58
C PRO A 101 18.57 -15.36 36.33
N ALA A 102 19.63 -14.89 36.98
CA ALA A 102 19.59 -13.75 37.90
C ALA A 102 19.11 -12.44 37.24
N ASP A 103 19.49 -12.20 35.98
CA ASP A 103 19.05 -11.06 35.18
C ASP A 103 17.53 -11.07 34.93
N ILE A 104 16.96 -12.26 34.72
CA ILE A 104 15.53 -12.47 34.57
C ILE A 104 14.81 -12.21 35.90
N ALA A 105 15.35 -12.74 37.00
CA ALA A 105 14.79 -12.54 38.34
C ALA A 105 14.73 -11.05 38.73
N THR A 106 15.82 -10.30 38.54
CA THR A 106 15.88 -8.86 38.81
C THR A 106 14.88 -8.06 37.96
N ALA A 107 14.74 -8.41 36.68
CA ALA A 107 13.77 -7.75 35.81
C ALA A 107 12.32 -8.06 36.23
N MET A 108 12.02 -9.33 36.55
CA MET A 108 10.71 -9.72 37.06
C MET A 108 10.34 -8.98 38.34
N GLU A 109 11.29 -8.82 39.27
CA GLU A 109 11.10 -8.01 40.47
C GLU A 109 10.81 -6.53 40.15
N LYS A 110 11.63 -5.90 39.31
CA LYS A 110 11.47 -4.49 38.90
C LYS A 110 10.10 -4.20 38.30
N TYR A 111 9.56 -5.12 37.51
CA TYR A 111 8.25 -4.97 36.86
C TYR A 111 7.09 -5.56 37.67
N GLN A 112 7.36 -6.07 38.88
CA GLN A 112 6.40 -6.75 39.75
C GLN A 112 5.68 -7.89 39.02
N ILE A 113 6.46 -8.75 38.34
CA ILE A 113 6.00 -9.93 37.61
C ILE A 113 6.36 -11.15 38.46
N SER A 114 5.37 -12.00 38.69
CA SER A 114 5.55 -13.28 39.37
C SER A 114 5.60 -14.45 38.39
N ILE A 115 4.82 -14.38 37.31
CA ILE A 115 4.83 -15.39 36.24
C ILE A 115 4.81 -14.68 34.89
N GLY A 116 5.76 -15.00 34.02
CA GLY A 116 5.83 -14.53 32.64
C GLY A 116 5.69 -15.68 31.66
N ILE A 117 4.68 -15.61 30.80
CA ILE A 117 4.34 -16.66 29.84
C ILE A 117 4.59 -16.12 28.43
N PRO A 118 5.69 -16.49 27.76
CA PRO A 118 5.94 -16.06 26.40
C PRO A 118 5.09 -16.84 25.39
N PHE A 119 4.57 -16.14 24.38
CA PHE A 119 3.89 -16.77 23.25
C PHE A 119 4.85 -16.88 22.09
N ILE A 120 5.53 -18.02 22.00
CA ILE A 120 6.52 -18.29 20.95
C ILE A 120 5.93 -19.26 19.93
N HIS A 121 5.99 -18.88 18.66
CA HIS A 121 5.63 -19.76 17.56
C HIS A 121 6.73 -19.69 16.49
N ARG A 122 7.25 -20.84 16.05
CA ARG A 122 8.34 -20.93 15.07
C ARG A 122 9.54 -20.02 15.39
N GLY A 123 9.98 -20.04 16.66
CA GLY A 123 11.11 -19.24 17.15
C GLY A 123 10.87 -17.72 17.26
N ARG A 124 9.62 -17.26 17.05
CA ARG A 124 9.25 -15.84 17.11
C ARG A 124 8.36 -15.58 18.32
N LEU A 125 8.72 -14.58 19.11
CA LEU A 125 7.88 -14.06 20.19
C LEU A 125 6.75 -13.21 19.59
N LEU A 126 5.52 -13.69 19.72
CA LEU A 126 4.29 -13.05 19.22
C LEU A 126 3.53 -12.28 20.30
N GLY A 127 3.88 -12.51 21.57
CA GLY A 127 3.23 -11.87 22.70
C GLY A 127 3.70 -12.47 24.01
N MET A 128 3.10 -12.02 25.10
CA MET A 128 3.34 -12.58 26.44
C MET A 128 2.16 -12.28 27.36
N LEU A 129 1.96 -13.13 28.36
CA LEU A 129 1.07 -12.89 29.49
C LEU A 129 1.89 -12.77 30.77
N LEU A 130 1.62 -11.73 31.55
CA LEU A 130 2.35 -11.40 32.77
C LEU A 130 1.38 -11.35 33.95
N PHE A 131 1.68 -12.11 34.99
CA PHE A 131 0.93 -12.12 36.25
C PHE A 131 1.71 -11.40 37.34
N LYS A 132 1.05 -10.54 38.12
CA LYS A 132 1.76 -9.66 39.08
C LYS A 132 1.79 -10.16 40.52
N ARG A 133 0.76 -10.87 40.98
CA ARG A 133 0.58 -11.28 42.39
C ARG A 133 -0.24 -12.58 42.50
N PRO A 134 0.37 -13.77 42.34
CA PRO A 134 -0.35 -15.03 42.46
C PRO A 134 -0.73 -15.27 43.92
N THR A 135 -1.98 -15.71 44.18
CA THR A 135 -2.50 -15.94 45.55
C THR A 135 -2.42 -17.41 45.97
N SER A 136 -1.34 -18.09 45.60
CA SER A 136 -1.10 -19.54 45.72
C SER A 136 -1.72 -20.39 44.59
N THR A 137 -0.88 -21.21 43.96
CA THR A 137 -1.22 -22.56 43.49
C THR A 137 0.03 -23.26 42.94
N ARG A 138 0.29 -24.47 43.45
CA ARG A 138 1.40 -25.37 43.04
C ARG A 138 1.14 -26.14 41.74
N TYR A 139 0.06 -25.86 41.03
CA TYR A 139 -0.39 -26.69 39.91
C TYR A 139 -0.88 -25.81 38.76
N SER A 140 -0.24 -25.95 37.59
CA SER A 140 -0.84 -25.72 36.25
C SER A 140 0.18 -25.58 35.10
N ASP A 141 1.46 -25.91 35.27
CA ASP A 141 2.51 -25.61 34.29
C ASP A 141 2.16 -26.11 32.89
N ARG A 142 1.65 -27.34 32.82
CA ARG A 142 1.19 -27.93 31.57
C ARG A 142 0.02 -27.19 30.92
N ALA A 143 -0.92 -26.67 31.72
CA ALA A 143 -2.03 -25.89 31.21
C ALA A 143 -1.59 -24.51 30.72
N LEU A 144 -0.63 -23.89 31.40
CA LEU A 144 -0.01 -22.63 30.97
C LEU A 144 0.79 -22.81 29.68
N GLU A 145 1.50 -23.93 29.52
CA GLU A 145 2.17 -24.29 28.26
C GLU A 145 1.17 -24.44 27.12
N LEU A 146 0.10 -25.22 27.33
CA LEU A 146 -0.95 -25.42 26.33
C LEU A 146 -1.62 -24.10 25.96
N PHE A 147 -1.90 -23.26 26.95
CA PHE A 147 -2.40 -21.90 26.74
C PHE A 147 -1.42 -21.08 25.90
N ALA A 148 -0.13 -21.09 26.24
CA ALA A 148 0.90 -20.31 25.54
C ALA A 148 1.00 -20.72 24.06
N VAL A 149 0.99 -22.02 23.77
CA VAL A 149 1.03 -22.54 22.40
C VAL A 149 -0.21 -22.13 21.62
N LYS A 150 -1.42 -22.32 22.20
CA LYS A 150 -2.68 -21.94 21.54
C LYS A 150 -2.79 -20.43 21.32
N ALA A 151 -2.38 -19.62 22.29
CA ALA A 151 -2.33 -18.17 22.16
C ALA A 151 -1.36 -17.74 21.06
N ALA A 152 -0.17 -18.35 20.99
CA ALA A 152 0.82 -18.05 19.96
C ALA A 152 0.29 -18.35 18.54
N ILE A 153 -0.32 -19.53 18.32
CA ILE A 153 -0.94 -19.89 17.03
C ILE A 153 -2.05 -18.90 16.67
N THR A 154 -2.92 -18.58 17.63
CA THR A 154 -4.07 -17.70 17.40
C THR A 154 -3.65 -16.28 17.02
N ILE A 155 -2.62 -15.75 17.70
CA ILE A 155 -2.05 -14.45 17.37
C ILE A 155 -1.39 -14.52 15.98
N HIS A 156 -0.69 -15.61 15.67
CA HIS A 156 -0.08 -15.80 14.35
C HIS A 156 -1.12 -15.78 13.23
N ASP A 157 -2.19 -16.56 13.37
CA ASP A 157 -3.28 -16.67 12.40
C ASP A 157 -4.00 -15.34 12.22
N HIS A 158 -4.22 -14.59 13.31
CA HIS A 158 -4.80 -13.25 13.23
C HIS A 158 -3.91 -12.30 12.41
N ILE A 159 -2.59 -12.31 12.66
CA ILE A 159 -1.63 -11.50 11.89
C ILE A 159 -1.64 -11.91 10.42
N LEU A 160 -1.68 -13.21 10.12
CA LEU A 160 -1.72 -13.72 8.74
C LEU A 160 -3.01 -13.32 8.01
N LYS A 161 -4.18 -13.56 8.62
CA LYS A 161 -5.47 -13.22 8.03
C LYS A 161 -5.59 -11.74 7.70
N SER A 162 -5.10 -10.87 8.57
CA SER A 162 -5.12 -9.44 8.30
C SER A 162 -4.17 -9.05 7.16
N ARG A 163 -3.00 -9.68 7.05
CA ARG A 163 -2.10 -9.45 5.92
C ARG A 163 -2.72 -9.90 4.60
N MET A 164 -3.36 -11.06 4.59
CA MET A 164 -4.05 -11.58 3.40
C MET A 164 -5.20 -10.68 2.97
N ARG A 165 -5.98 -10.13 3.92
CA ARG A 165 -7.04 -9.17 3.61
C ARG A 165 -6.49 -7.91 2.93
N ASN A 166 -5.45 -7.31 3.50
CA ASN A 166 -4.85 -6.11 2.92
C ASN A 166 -4.30 -6.37 1.50
N ILE A 167 -3.70 -7.55 1.27
CA ILE A 167 -3.22 -7.93 -0.07
C ILE A 167 -4.39 -8.05 -1.06
N ALA A 168 -5.48 -8.70 -0.67
CA ALA A 168 -6.66 -8.85 -1.53
C ALA A 168 -7.32 -7.49 -1.86
N GLU A 169 -7.36 -6.56 -0.89
CA GLU A 169 -7.83 -5.19 -1.12
C GLU A 169 -6.93 -4.46 -2.14
N TYR A 170 -5.61 -4.57 -2.01
CA TYR A 170 -4.66 -3.99 -2.99
C TYR A 170 -4.79 -4.60 -4.39
N ASP A 171 -4.97 -5.92 -4.50
CA ASP A 171 -5.14 -6.59 -5.78
C ASP A 171 -6.42 -6.13 -6.50
N GLU A 172 -7.50 -5.92 -5.74
CA GLU A 172 -8.76 -5.40 -6.30
C GLU A 172 -8.61 -3.92 -6.74
N GLU A 173 -7.95 -3.08 -5.95
CA GLU A 173 -7.63 -1.70 -6.35
C GLU A 173 -6.80 -1.66 -7.65
N LEU A 174 -5.80 -2.54 -7.79
CA LEU A 174 -4.99 -2.66 -9.00
C LEU A 174 -5.82 -3.13 -10.21
N ARG A 175 -6.72 -4.08 -10.00
CA ARG A 175 -7.62 -4.58 -11.05
C ARG A 175 -8.55 -3.48 -11.56
N VAL A 176 -9.16 -2.71 -10.64
CA VAL A 176 -10.01 -1.57 -10.98
C VAL A 176 -9.22 -0.50 -11.75
N ALA A 177 -8.02 -0.17 -11.28
CA ALA A 177 -7.15 0.80 -11.96
C ALA A 177 -6.80 0.35 -13.39
N THR A 178 -6.53 -0.94 -13.58
CA THR A 178 -6.22 -1.52 -14.90
C THR A 178 -7.42 -1.45 -15.85
N LYS A 179 -8.63 -1.74 -15.35
CA LYS A 179 -9.87 -1.65 -16.14
C LYS A 179 -10.19 -0.22 -16.55
N ILE A 180 -10.03 0.75 -15.63
CA ILE A 180 -10.18 2.18 -15.94
C ILE A 180 -9.20 2.57 -17.05
N ARG A 181 -7.93 2.17 -16.96
CA ARG A 181 -6.94 2.43 -18.01
C ARG A 181 -7.36 1.88 -19.37
N GLN A 182 -7.81 0.62 -19.43
CA GLN A 182 -8.27 0.01 -20.68
C GLN A 182 -9.48 0.73 -21.29
N MET A 183 -10.40 1.22 -20.45
CA MET A 183 -11.55 2.02 -20.91
C MET A 183 -11.16 3.40 -21.46
N LEU A 184 -10.00 3.93 -21.08
CA LEU A 184 -9.53 5.26 -21.50
C LEU A 184 -8.65 5.22 -22.76
N GLN A 185 -8.19 4.06 -23.21
CA GLN A 185 -7.41 3.97 -24.45
C GLN A 185 -8.37 3.95 -25.66
N MET A 186 -8.24 4.92 -26.56
CA MET A 186 -8.97 4.90 -27.84
C MET A 186 -8.33 3.88 -28.80
N ASP A 187 -9.17 3.07 -29.46
CA ASP A 187 -8.74 1.90 -30.26
C ASP A 187 -8.18 2.22 -31.66
N GLU A 188 -8.45 3.40 -32.23
CA GLU A 188 -8.07 3.71 -33.61
C GLU A 188 -7.05 4.84 -33.72
N VAL A 189 -5.84 4.48 -34.16
CA VAL A 189 -4.81 5.47 -34.52
C VAL A 189 -5.22 6.17 -35.81
N PRO A 190 -5.44 7.49 -35.78
CA PRO A 190 -5.78 8.24 -36.96
C PRO A 190 -4.59 8.32 -37.93
N LYS A 191 -4.89 8.41 -39.22
CA LYS A 191 -3.91 8.56 -40.30
C LYS A 191 -3.96 9.98 -40.85
N PRO A 192 -3.25 10.96 -40.26
CA PRO A 192 -3.16 12.29 -40.84
C PRO A 192 -2.58 12.22 -42.25
N THR A 193 -3.12 13.00 -43.18
CA THR A 193 -2.68 13.00 -44.58
C THR A 193 -1.18 13.33 -44.68
N GLY A 194 -0.42 12.48 -45.36
CA GLY A 194 1.04 12.57 -45.49
C GLY A 194 1.83 12.03 -44.29
N TRP A 195 1.19 11.35 -43.34
CA TRP A 195 1.86 10.78 -42.17
C TRP A 195 1.40 9.34 -41.92
N GLN A 196 2.35 8.45 -41.66
CA GLN A 196 2.08 7.11 -41.16
C GLN A 196 2.43 7.08 -39.67
N ILE A 197 1.42 6.90 -38.82
CA ILE A 197 1.58 6.72 -37.38
C ILE A 197 1.29 5.26 -37.04
N LYS A 198 2.18 4.65 -36.24
CA LYS A 198 2.03 3.29 -35.72
C LYS A 198 2.05 3.35 -34.19
N PRO A 199 1.04 2.81 -33.50
CA PRO A 199 1.08 2.70 -32.05
C PRO A 199 2.16 1.70 -31.64
N GLY A 200 2.88 2.00 -30.55
CA GLY A 200 3.78 1.05 -29.91
C GLY A 200 3.06 0.11 -28.93
N GLN A 201 3.80 -0.77 -28.26
CA GLN A 201 3.23 -1.60 -27.19
C GLN A 201 3.24 -0.82 -25.87
N ILE A 202 2.16 -0.09 -25.60
CA ILE A 202 2.01 0.69 -24.38
C ILE A 202 1.68 -0.27 -23.21
N ARG A 203 2.67 -0.63 -22.40
CA ARG A 203 2.47 -1.45 -21.17
C ARG A 203 2.50 -0.57 -19.91
N SER A 204 3.25 0.51 -19.98
CA SER A 204 3.43 1.57 -19.00
C SER A 204 2.18 2.44 -18.78
N ALA A 205 2.31 3.37 -17.85
CA ALA A 205 1.28 4.29 -17.41
C ALA A 205 1.07 5.48 -18.37
N THR A 206 0.91 5.19 -19.66
CA THR A 206 0.79 6.19 -20.71
C THR A 206 -0.57 6.08 -21.41
N LEU A 207 -1.25 7.21 -21.56
CA LEU A 207 -2.38 7.38 -22.46
C LEU A 207 -1.94 8.22 -23.65
N VAL A 208 -2.42 7.85 -24.84
CA VAL A 208 -2.13 8.57 -26.09
C VAL A 208 -3.46 8.98 -26.70
N GLU A 209 -3.60 10.29 -26.90
CA GLU A 209 -4.83 10.88 -27.42
C GLU A 209 -4.59 11.64 -28.69
N TYR A 210 -5.55 11.56 -29.59
CA TYR A 210 -5.47 12.16 -30.91
C TYR A 210 -6.64 13.12 -31.13
N PHE A 211 -6.37 14.33 -31.59
CA PHE A 211 -7.43 15.27 -31.93
C PHE A 211 -7.12 16.07 -33.21
N PRO A 212 -8.04 16.08 -34.18
CA PRO A 212 -7.92 16.90 -35.37
C PRO A 212 -8.30 18.36 -35.07
N VAL A 213 -7.61 19.30 -35.72
CA VAL A 213 -7.86 20.75 -35.64
C VAL A 213 -8.26 21.20 -37.04
N LYS A 214 -9.44 21.82 -37.17
CA LYS A 214 -9.97 22.30 -38.46
C LYS A 214 -9.89 23.81 -38.52
N ASN A 215 -9.54 24.35 -39.68
CA ASN A 215 -9.55 25.79 -39.89
C ASN A 215 -11.00 26.25 -40.19
N ASP A 216 -11.39 27.42 -39.67
CA ASP A 216 -12.75 27.99 -39.86
C ASP A 216 -13.08 28.26 -41.34
N THR A 217 -12.07 28.29 -42.21
CA THR A 217 -12.20 28.66 -43.63
C THR A 217 -12.32 27.49 -44.60
N THR A 218 -12.04 26.25 -44.17
CA THR A 218 -12.04 25.07 -45.04
C THR A 218 -12.76 23.90 -44.38
N VAL A 219 -13.96 23.58 -44.89
CA VAL A 219 -14.92 22.66 -44.26
C VAL A 219 -14.51 21.18 -44.39
N SER A 220 -13.56 20.81 -45.27
CA SER A 220 -13.34 19.41 -45.66
C SER A 220 -12.10 18.70 -45.09
N LEU A 221 -11.03 19.39 -44.66
CA LEU A 221 -9.78 18.72 -44.23
C LEU A 221 -9.20 19.37 -42.95
N PRO A 222 -8.69 18.57 -41.98
CA PRO A 222 -7.98 19.10 -40.82
C PRO A 222 -6.67 19.79 -41.25
N GLU A 223 -6.34 20.92 -40.63
CA GLU A 223 -5.10 21.68 -40.91
C GLU A 223 -3.89 21.04 -40.21
N HIS A 224 -4.11 20.61 -38.97
CA HIS A 224 -3.13 19.89 -38.19
C HIS A 224 -3.80 18.92 -37.23
N GLN A 225 -3.03 17.93 -36.81
CA GLN A 225 -3.42 16.90 -35.86
C GLN A 225 -2.51 16.96 -34.64
N PHE A 226 -3.11 17.02 -33.47
CA PHE A 226 -2.37 16.87 -32.23
C PHE A 226 -2.35 15.42 -31.78
N VAL A 227 -1.22 15.02 -31.21
CA VAL A 227 -1.06 13.78 -30.46
C VAL A 227 -0.54 14.15 -29.07
N VAL A 228 -1.28 13.79 -28.04
CA VAL A 228 -0.95 14.10 -26.64
C VAL A 228 -0.69 12.81 -25.88
N PHE A 229 0.47 12.77 -25.26
CA PHE A 229 0.90 11.70 -24.38
C PHE A 229 0.75 12.16 -22.94
N LEU A 230 -0.03 11.43 -22.16
CA LEU A 230 -0.17 11.62 -20.72
C LEU A 230 0.47 10.42 -20.04
N SER A 231 1.63 10.61 -19.43
CA SER A 231 2.37 9.53 -18.77
C SER A 231 2.59 9.83 -17.30
N THR A 232 2.55 8.84 -16.44
CA THR A 232 2.81 9.04 -15.01
C THR A 232 3.81 8.05 -14.43
N LYS A 233 4.58 8.51 -13.45
CA LYS A 233 5.46 7.65 -12.62
C LYS A 233 4.75 7.06 -11.40
N ALA A 234 3.50 7.46 -11.15
CA ALA A 234 2.72 6.95 -10.04
C ALA A 234 2.36 5.47 -10.27
N ALA A 235 2.32 4.70 -9.18
CA ALA A 235 1.99 3.28 -9.20
C ALA A 235 0.58 3.01 -8.65
N GLY A 236 -0.05 1.94 -9.14
CA GLY A 236 -1.30 1.41 -8.60
C GLY A 236 -2.53 2.29 -8.84
N GLY A 237 -3.45 2.34 -7.88
CA GLY A 237 -4.73 3.06 -8.01
C GLY A 237 -4.59 4.57 -8.31
N VAL A 238 -3.55 5.20 -7.77
CA VAL A 238 -3.26 6.63 -7.97
C VAL A 238 -2.96 6.95 -9.44
N GLN A 239 -2.33 6.02 -10.15
CA GLN A 239 -2.00 6.15 -11.56
C GLN A 239 -3.25 6.41 -12.42
N ALA A 240 -4.28 5.56 -12.25
CA ALA A 240 -5.51 5.64 -13.04
C ALA A 240 -6.28 6.94 -12.76
N MET A 241 -6.30 7.40 -11.50
CA MET A 241 -6.96 8.65 -11.12
C MET A 241 -6.29 9.88 -11.75
N ILE A 242 -4.94 9.95 -11.69
CA ILE A 242 -4.19 11.05 -12.30
C ILE A 242 -4.44 11.10 -13.82
N LEU A 243 -4.33 9.95 -14.49
CA LEU A 243 -4.51 9.85 -15.93
C LEU A 243 -5.95 10.19 -16.34
N SER A 244 -6.96 9.70 -15.60
CA SER A 244 -8.37 10.02 -15.84
C SER A 244 -8.68 11.50 -15.68
N GLY A 245 -8.14 12.12 -14.63
CA GLY A 245 -8.31 13.56 -14.37
C GLY A 245 -7.67 14.41 -15.47
N ALA A 246 -6.43 14.07 -15.85
CA ALA A 246 -5.71 14.76 -16.91
C ALA A 246 -6.41 14.62 -18.27
N LEU A 247 -6.92 13.42 -18.56
CA LEU A 247 -7.66 13.14 -19.78
C LEU A 247 -8.99 13.92 -19.83
N GLY A 248 -9.76 13.88 -18.74
CA GLY A 248 -11.02 14.64 -18.64
C GLY A 248 -10.81 16.14 -18.80
N TYR A 249 -9.74 16.68 -18.21
CA TYR A 249 -9.35 18.08 -18.38
C TYR A 249 -8.97 18.39 -19.84
N LEU A 250 -8.16 17.54 -20.48
CA LEU A 250 -7.78 17.67 -21.89
C LEU A 250 -9.02 17.72 -22.79
N PHE A 251 -9.95 16.76 -22.64
CA PHE A 251 -11.18 16.74 -23.43
C PHE A 251 -12.06 17.96 -23.18
N ALA A 252 -12.15 18.45 -21.95
CA ALA A 252 -12.86 19.68 -21.65
C ALA A 252 -12.25 20.88 -22.39
N GLN A 253 -10.92 21.00 -22.45
CA GLN A 253 -10.25 22.08 -23.19
C GLN A 253 -10.48 21.98 -24.70
N VAL A 254 -10.36 20.78 -25.26
CA VAL A 254 -10.58 20.54 -26.71
C VAL A 254 -12.05 20.80 -27.08
N ARG A 255 -13.00 20.36 -26.27
CA ARG A 255 -14.44 20.57 -26.51
C ARG A 255 -14.86 22.04 -26.38
N LEU A 256 -14.35 22.76 -25.37
CA LEU A 256 -14.72 24.16 -25.12
C LEU A 256 -14.16 25.12 -26.17
N ARG A 257 -12.94 24.86 -26.67
CA ARG A 257 -12.31 25.71 -27.69
C ARG A 257 -12.52 25.24 -29.13
N GLY A 258 -13.05 24.02 -29.28
CA GLY A 258 -13.43 23.48 -30.58
C GLY A 258 -12.25 23.30 -31.53
N PRO A 259 -12.51 23.28 -32.85
CA PRO A 259 -11.55 22.91 -33.87
C PRO A 259 -10.42 23.91 -34.10
N SER A 260 -10.32 25.03 -33.37
CA SER A 260 -9.32 26.09 -33.59
C SER A 260 -8.28 26.23 -32.46
N ILE A 261 -8.15 25.22 -31.60
CA ILE A 261 -7.21 25.26 -30.47
C ILE A 261 -5.75 25.38 -30.92
N ARG A 262 -5.04 26.40 -30.41
CA ARG A 262 -3.60 26.59 -30.68
C ARG A 262 -2.73 25.80 -29.72
N LEU A 263 -1.57 25.32 -30.18
CA LEU A 263 -0.58 24.60 -29.38
C LEU A 263 -0.20 25.36 -28.09
N SER A 264 0.06 26.67 -28.19
CA SER A 264 0.42 27.49 -27.02
C SER A 264 -0.68 27.56 -25.95
N THR A 265 -1.94 27.53 -26.38
CA THR A 265 -3.09 27.53 -25.47
C THR A 265 -3.19 26.19 -24.76
N LEU A 266 -3.02 25.09 -25.50
CA LEU A 266 -3.05 23.75 -24.95
C LEU A 266 -1.92 23.54 -23.95
N ILE A 267 -0.68 23.91 -24.30
CA ILE A 267 0.48 23.86 -23.40
C ILE A 267 0.18 24.60 -22.11
N ARG A 268 -0.24 25.88 -22.19
CA ARG A 268 -0.54 26.70 -21.01
C ARG A 268 -1.59 26.04 -20.11
N LYS A 269 -2.65 25.48 -20.69
CA LYS A 269 -3.74 24.85 -19.95
C LYS A 269 -3.31 23.55 -19.27
N MET A 270 -2.56 22.70 -19.97
CA MET A 270 -2.04 21.47 -19.39
C MET A 270 -1.01 21.75 -18.28
N THR A 271 -0.14 22.74 -18.46
CA THR A 271 0.79 23.18 -17.40
C THR A 271 0.04 23.72 -16.19
N GLN A 272 -0.99 24.54 -16.41
CA GLN A 272 -1.86 25.06 -15.34
C GLN A 272 -2.52 23.90 -14.56
N TYR A 273 -3.04 22.89 -15.26
CA TYR A 273 -3.63 21.71 -14.63
C TYR A 273 -2.63 20.95 -13.74
N VAL A 274 -1.39 20.75 -14.21
CA VAL A 274 -0.34 20.08 -13.43
C VAL A 274 -0.03 20.85 -12.14
N GLN A 275 0.06 22.18 -12.22
CA GLN A 275 0.37 23.05 -11.08
C GLN A 275 -0.78 23.11 -10.06
N GLU A 276 -2.01 23.33 -10.52
CA GLU A 276 -3.20 23.46 -9.65
C GLU A 276 -3.51 22.17 -8.88
N ASN A 277 -3.06 21.01 -9.38
CA ASN A 277 -3.33 19.70 -8.79
C ASN A 277 -2.09 19.06 -8.11
N ASP A 278 -0.99 19.80 -7.94
CA ASP A 278 0.26 19.28 -7.34
C ASP A 278 0.78 17.98 -8.02
N LEU A 279 0.75 17.97 -9.36
CA LEU A 279 1.16 16.83 -10.18
C LEU A 279 2.58 16.98 -10.74
N GLU A 280 3.35 17.98 -10.29
CA GLU A 280 4.72 18.19 -10.74
C GLU A 280 5.59 16.96 -10.47
N GLY A 281 6.31 16.49 -11.50
CA GLY A 281 7.12 15.27 -11.45
C GLY A 281 6.32 13.96 -11.39
N LYS A 282 5.01 14.00 -11.14
CA LYS A 282 4.12 12.83 -11.14
C LYS A 282 3.47 12.60 -12.50
N LEU A 283 3.05 13.67 -13.18
CA LEU A 283 2.47 13.65 -14.53
C LEU A 283 3.47 14.27 -15.52
N GLU A 284 3.87 13.50 -16.53
CA GLU A 284 4.71 13.94 -17.63
C GLU A 284 3.88 13.97 -18.92
N ILE A 285 3.94 15.10 -19.63
CA ILE A 285 3.11 15.36 -20.80
C ILE A 285 4.00 15.60 -21.99
N MET A 286 3.66 15.02 -23.13
CA MET A 286 4.27 15.37 -24.40
C MET A 286 3.18 15.66 -25.44
N ILE A 287 3.37 16.69 -26.25
CA ILE A 287 2.40 17.13 -27.25
C ILE A 287 3.11 17.26 -28.59
N HIS A 288 2.60 16.56 -29.59
CA HIS A 288 3.04 16.62 -30.97
C HIS A 288 1.99 17.34 -31.80
N ARG A 289 2.41 18.24 -32.68
CA ARG A 289 1.56 18.87 -33.69
C ARG A 289 2.02 18.47 -35.08
N PHE A 290 1.31 17.52 -35.67
CA PHE A 290 1.49 17.10 -37.06
C PHE A 290 0.74 18.05 -37.98
N ARG A 291 1.46 18.81 -38.80
CA ARG A 291 0.83 19.64 -39.83
C ARG A 291 0.53 18.79 -41.07
N VAL A 292 -0.66 18.96 -41.64
CA VAL A 292 -1.02 18.28 -42.89
C VAL A 292 -0.19 18.88 -44.03
N ASN A 293 0.34 18.03 -44.92
CA ASN A 293 1.15 18.42 -46.09
C ASN A 293 2.45 19.20 -45.80
N HIS A 294 2.89 19.26 -44.54
CA HIS A 294 4.20 19.79 -44.16
C HIS A 294 5.09 18.68 -43.60
N SER A 295 6.41 18.85 -43.76
CA SER A 295 7.45 17.99 -43.18
C SER A 295 7.80 18.37 -41.75
N ASP A 296 7.24 19.46 -41.25
CA ASP A 296 7.55 20.02 -39.94
C ASP A 296 6.66 19.46 -38.85
N LEU A 297 7.28 19.13 -37.72
CA LEU A 297 6.64 18.66 -36.50
C LEU A 297 7.02 19.59 -35.35
N ASP A 298 6.02 20.18 -34.68
CA ASP A 298 6.25 20.86 -33.40
C ASP A 298 6.06 19.87 -32.26
N VAL A 299 7.05 19.76 -31.38
CA VAL A 299 7.00 18.93 -30.18
C VAL A 299 7.08 19.80 -28.95
N TRP A 300 6.31 19.49 -27.92
CA TRP A 300 6.48 20.06 -26.59
C TRP A 300 6.57 18.97 -25.55
N ILE A 301 7.57 19.06 -24.66
CA ILE A 301 7.86 18.05 -23.64
C ILE A 301 7.84 18.71 -22.26
N SER A 302 7.04 18.15 -21.36
CA SER A 302 7.04 18.43 -19.92
C SER A 302 7.28 17.12 -19.18
N GLY A 303 8.55 16.83 -18.89
CA GLY A 303 8.98 15.56 -18.33
C GLY A 303 10.47 15.34 -18.58
N LYS A 304 11.02 14.25 -18.04
CA LYS A 304 12.42 13.85 -18.28
C LYS A 304 12.54 12.43 -18.81
N SER A 305 11.42 11.73 -18.94
CA SER A 305 11.40 10.29 -19.23
C SER A 305 11.06 9.99 -20.68
N TYR A 306 10.64 10.99 -21.46
CA TYR A 306 10.45 10.86 -22.90
C TYR A 306 11.79 10.92 -23.62
N ARG A 307 11.94 10.06 -24.62
CA ARG A 307 13.07 10.05 -25.57
C ARG A 307 12.52 9.92 -26.97
N ILE A 308 13.14 10.59 -27.94
CA ILE A 308 12.78 10.48 -29.36
C ILE A 308 13.99 9.96 -30.11
N PHE A 309 13.82 8.90 -30.87
CA PHE A 309 14.85 8.29 -31.71
C PHE A 309 14.52 8.55 -33.17
N ASN A 310 15.55 8.91 -33.92
CA ASN A 310 15.52 9.01 -35.37
C ASN A 310 16.26 7.79 -35.94
N SER A 311 15.70 7.13 -36.95
CA SER A 311 16.25 5.91 -37.53
C SER A 311 17.64 6.07 -38.16
N GLU A 312 18.06 7.28 -38.55
CA GLU A 312 19.38 7.54 -39.15
C GLU A 312 20.44 7.95 -38.12
N ILE A 313 20.09 8.83 -37.18
CA ILE A 313 21.05 9.47 -36.27
C ILE A 313 20.96 9.00 -34.81
N GLY A 314 19.98 8.16 -34.48
CA GLY A 314 19.78 7.66 -33.12
C GLY A 314 19.00 8.63 -32.23
N GLU A 315 19.32 8.67 -30.94
CA GLU A 315 18.58 9.44 -29.94
C GLU A 315 18.74 10.95 -30.14
N LEU A 316 17.61 11.66 -30.24
CA LEU A 316 17.57 13.13 -30.27
C LEU A 316 17.64 13.67 -28.84
N SER A 317 18.64 14.51 -28.57
CA SER A 317 18.80 15.19 -27.27
C SER A 317 17.79 16.34 -27.11
N LEU A 318 16.53 16.01 -26.79
CA LEU A 318 15.45 16.98 -26.58
C LEU A 318 15.17 17.16 -25.10
N GLY A 319 15.38 18.39 -24.59
CA GLY A 319 15.07 18.77 -23.21
C GLY A 319 13.59 19.12 -22.99
N GLN A 320 13.28 19.65 -21.80
CA GLN A 320 11.95 20.22 -21.54
C GLN A 320 11.72 21.48 -22.38
N GLY A 321 10.48 21.69 -22.84
CA GLY A 321 10.10 22.84 -23.63
C GLY A 321 9.68 22.49 -25.05
N ARG A 322 9.66 23.50 -25.92
CA ARG A 322 9.18 23.40 -27.30
C ARG A 322 10.34 23.20 -28.27
N HIS A 323 10.19 22.24 -29.17
CA HIS A 323 11.14 21.86 -30.20
C HIS A 323 10.48 21.83 -31.56
N HIS A 324 11.26 22.08 -32.61
CA HIS A 324 10.83 21.99 -33.99
C HIS A 324 11.68 20.97 -34.71
N LEU A 325 11.04 19.93 -35.25
CA LEU A 325 11.70 18.81 -35.92
C LEU A 325 11.33 18.81 -37.39
N TYR A 326 12.33 18.71 -38.25
CA TYR A 326 12.16 18.52 -39.69
C TYR A 326 12.19 17.02 -40.00
N CYS A 327 11.08 16.48 -40.48
CA CYS A 327 10.93 15.06 -40.79
C CYS A 327 11.06 14.85 -42.31
N LYS A 328 12.23 14.36 -42.75
CA LYS A 328 12.43 13.95 -44.15
C LYS A 328 11.57 12.72 -44.47
N GLU A 329 11.24 12.56 -45.75
CA GLU A 329 10.60 11.34 -46.26
C GLU A 329 11.46 10.11 -45.98
N ASN A 330 10.82 8.97 -45.74
CA ASN A 330 11.44 7.67 -45.44
C ASN A 330 12.28 7.59 -44.15
N ILE A 331 12.35 8.65 -43.34
CA ILE A 331 12.92 8.59 -41.99
C ILE A 331 11.81 8.28 -40.98
N ALA A 332 12.05 7.25 -40.17
CA ALA A 332 11.16 6.88 -39.08
C ALA A 332 11.64 7.52 -37.77
N PHE A 333 10.69 8.01 -36.99
CA PHE A 333 10.90 8.51 -35.65
C PHE A 333 10.15 7.61 -34.67
N SER A 334 10.83 7.16 -33.62
CA SER A 334 10.23 6.37 -32.55
C SER A 334 10.28 7.14 -31.24
N ILE A 335 9.16 7.13 -30.53
CA ILE A 335 8.98 7.78 -29.25
C ILE A 335 9.02 6.72 -28.18
N TYR A 336 9.85 6.95 -27.17
CA TYR A 336 9.96 6.12 -26.00
C TYR A 336 9.53 6.90 -24.75
N TYR A 337 8.83 6.22 -23.85
CA TYR A 337 8.70 6.64 -22.47
C TYR A 337 9.38 5.61 -21.59
N GLN A 338 10.42 6.03 -20.86
CA GLN A 338 11.35 5.13 -20.17
C GLN A 338 12.02 4.17 -21.17
N GLU A 339 11.70 2.87 -21.11
CA GLU A 339 12.26 1.83 -21.99
C GLU A 339 11.23 1.30 -23.01
N GLU A 340 10.01 1.84 -23.02
CA GLU A 340 8.93 1.35 -23.87
C GLU A 340 8.71 2.26 -25.07
N GLU A 341 8.67 1.68 -26.27
CA GLU A 341 8.23 2.38 -27.48
C GLU A 341 6.71 2.59 -27.42
N ILE A 342 6.28 3.84 -27.31
CA ILE A 342 4.86 4.21 -27.19
C ILE A 342 4.25 4.56 -28.56
N MET A 343 5.04 5.05 -29.51
CA MET A 343 4.58 5.39 -30.85
C MET A 343 5.76 5.50 -31.81
N SER A 344 5.58 5.08 -33.06
CA SER A 344 6.47 5.46 -34.18
C SER A 344 5.70 6.20 -35.26
N PHE A 345 6.39 7.08 -35.98
CA PHE A 345 5.81 7.85 -37.07
C PHE A 345 6.83 8.11 -38.18
N SER A 346 6.33 8.25 -39.41
CA SER A 346 7.12 8.60 -40.58
C SER A 346 6.30 9.45 -41.55
N LYS A 347 6.98 10.25 -42.37
CA LYS A 347 6.34 11.01 -43.44
C LYS A 347 6.10 10.10 -44.64
N THR A 348 4.88 10.12 -45.17
CA THR A 348 4.53 9.45 -46.43
C THR A 348 4.38 10.49 -47.54
N HIS A 349 4.65 10.07 -48.78
CA HIS A 349 4.47 10.87 -49.99
C HIS A 349 3.06 11.50 -50.10
#